data_AF-A0A7W7KEK5-F1
#
_entry.id   AF-A0A7W7KEK5-F1
#
_cell.length_a   1.000
_cell.length_b   1.000
_cell.length_c   1.000
_cell.angle_alpha   90.00
_cell.angle_beta   90.00
_cell.angle_gamma   90.00
#
_symmetry.space_group_name_H-M   'P 1'
#
loop_
_entity.id
_entity.type
_entity.pdbx_description
1 polymer ?
#
loop_
_entity_poly.entity_id
_entity_poly.type
_entity_poly.pdbx_seq_one_letter_code
_entity_poly.pdbx_strand_id
1 'polypeptide(L)'
;MREGGRIVSVAAIIAVAVTTEGKREIVGLHIGPSEAEPFWTTFLKDLVRRGLQGMKLAISDAHEGLKAAITRVVGATWQRCRVYFMRNALAHVPKGQNTVVAVAIR
;
A
#
# COMPACT_ATOMS: atom_id res chain seq x y z
N MET A 1 -4.21 -17.20 -8.01
CA MET A 1 -5.13 -18.10 -7.26
C MET A 1 -5.79 -19.05 -8.24
N ARG A 2 -6.15 -20.29 -7.85
CA ARG A 2 -6.92 -21.19 -8.72
C ARG A 2 -8.40 -21.06 -8.37
N GLU A 3 -9.20 -20.55 -9.29
CA GLU A 3 -10.65 -20.37 -9.15
C GLU A 3 -11.35 -21.02 -10.35
N GLY A 4 -12.38 -21.85 -10.10
CA GLY A 4 -13.15 -22.50 -11.17
C GLY A 4 -12.29 -23.30 -12.16
N GLY A 5 -11.18 -23.89 -11.70
CA GLY A 5 -10.23 -24.64 -12.53
C GLY A 5 -9.25 -23.78 -13.35
N ARG A 6 -9.31 -22.44 -13.25
CA ARG A 6 -8.43 -21.50 -13.97
C ARG A 6 -7.48 -20.80 -13.00
N ILE A 7 -6.30 -20.40 -13.50
CA ILE A 7 -5.38 -19.55 -12.76
C ILE A 7 -5.78 -18.10 -13.01
N VAL A 8 -6.08 -17.37 -11.93
CA VAL A 8 -6.44 -15.95 -11.97
C VAL A 8 -5.42 -15.11 -11.20
N SER A 9 -5.18 -13.89 -11.69
CA SER A 9 -4.40 -12.88 -10.97
C SER A 9 -5.21 -12.33 -9.81
N VAL A 10 -4.58 -12.17 -8.65
CA VAL A 10 -5.18 -11.59 -7.44
C VAL A 10 -4.18 -10.63 -6.81
N ALA A 11 -4.67 -9.61 -6.13
CA ALA A 11 -3.84 -8.73 -5.31
C ALA A 11 -3.67 -9.34 -3.92
N ALA A 12 -2.42 -9.40 -3.45
CA ALA A 12 -2.09 -9.70 -2.06
C ALA A 12 -1.59 -8.43 -1.39
N ILE A 13 -2.35 -7.94 -0.42
CA ILE A 13 -2.09 -6.67 0.26
C ILE A 13 -1.62 -6.95 1.67
N ILE A 14 -0.46 -6.40 2.03
CA ILE A 14 0.16 -6.54 3.35
C ILE A 14 0.25 -5.16 4.00
N ALA A 15 -0.23 -5.03 5.24
CA ALA A 15 0.02 -3.89 6.08
C ALA A 15 1.17 -4.19 7.04
N VAL A 16 2.18 -3.33 7.01
CA VAL A 16 3.29 -3.33 7.96
C VAL A 16 3.18 -2.06 8.80
N ALA A 17 3.11 -2.23 10.12
CA ALA A 17 3.10 -1.12 11.07
C ALA A 17 4.46 -0.98 11.74
N VAL A 18 4.74 0.22 12.26
CA VAL A 18 5.85 0.49 13.17
C VAL A 18 5.25 0.87 14.51
N THR A 19 5.61 0.16 15.58
CA THR A 19 5.12 0.45 16.94
C THR A 19 5.81 1.69 17.52
N THR A 20 5.33 2.16 18.67
CA THR A 20 5.92 3.28 19.41
C THR A 20 7.36 3.01 19.86
N GLU A 21 7.75 1.75 19.97
CA GLU A 21 9.10 1.28 20.29
C GLU A 21 9.98 1.10 19.04
N GLY A 22 9.46 1.48 17.85
CA GLY A 22 10.18 1.38 16.59
C GLY A 22 10.22 -0.03 15.98
N LYS A 23 9.42 -0.98 16.50
CA LYS A 23 9.39 -2.35 15.97
C LYS A 23 8.47 -2.46 14.76
N ARG A 24 8.92 -3.18 13.73
CA ARG A 24 8.13 -3.46 12.53
C ARG A 24 7.35 -4.75 12.70
N GLU A 25 6.06 -4.69 12.42
CA GLU A 25 5.16 -5.84 12.53
C GLU A 25 4.21 -5.92 11.34
N ILE A 26 3.94 -7.13 10.86
CA ILE A 26 2.86 -7.35 9.89
C ILE A 26 1.55 -7.38 10.67
N VAL A 27 0.68 -6.40 10.42
CA VAL A 27 -0.58 -6.23 11.13
C VAL A 27 -1.79 -6.70 10.32
N GLY A 28 -1.62 -6.99 9.03
CA GLY A 28 -2.67 -7.58 8.21
C GLY A 28 -2.20 -8.07 6.86
N LEU A 29 -2.92 -9.05 6.34
CA LEU A 29 -2.80 -9.59 4.98
C LEU A 29 -4.23 -9.82 4.47
N HIS A 30 -4.56 -9.26 3.31
CA HIS A 30 -5.78 -9.61 2.57
C HIS A 30 -5.43 -10.02 1.13
N ILE A 31 -6.18 -10.96 0.60
CA ILE A 31 -6.10 -11.37 -0.80
C ILE A 31 -7.45 -11.05 -1.44
N GLY A 32 -7.46 -10.43 -2.62
CA GLY A 32 -8.70 -10.11 -3.30
C GLY A 32 -8.56 -9.90 -4.81
N PRO A 33 -9.69 -9.80 -5.51
CA PRO A 33 -9.73 -9.73 -6.97
C PRO A 33 -9.27 -8.37 -7.52
N SER A 34 -9.33 -7.30 -6.73
CA SER A 34 -8.88 -5.96 -7.16
C SER A 34 -8.52 -5.05 -5.98
N GLU A 35 -7.74 -4.01 -6.27
CA GLU A 35 -7.39 -2.91 -5.35
C GLU A 35 -8.46 -1.79 -5.35
N ALA A 36 -9.73 -2.11 -5.61
CA ALA A 36 -10.80 -1.10 -5.59
C ALA A 36 -11.04 -0.52 -4.19
N GLU A 37 -11.62 0.68 -4.10
CA GLU A 37 -11.88 1.36 -2.81
C GLU A 37 -12.63 0.50 -1.76
N PRO A 38 -13.67 -0.30 -2.11
CA PRO A 38 -14.35 -1.16 -1.14
C PRO A 38 -13.43 -2.21 -0.51
N PHE A 39 -12.43 -2.68 -1.25
CA PHE A 39 -11.43 -3.61 -0.75
C PHE A 39 -10.58 -2.94 0.34
N TRP A 40 -10.02 -1.76 0.07
CA TRP A 40 -9.20 -1.01 1.03
C TRP A 40 -9.98 -0.62 2.29
N THR A 41 -11.23 -0.20 2.11
CA THR A 41 -12.10 0.16 3.23
C THR A 41 -12.36 -1.03 4.14
N THR A 42 -12.68 -2.20 3.55
CA THR A 42 -12.89 -3.44 4.30
C THR A 42 -11.62 -3.85 5.05
N PHE A 43 -10.47 -3.79 4.36
CA PHE A 43 -9.18 -4.10 4.95
C PHE A 43 -8.84 -3.20 6.15
N LEU A 44 -8.93 -1.87 6.00
CA LEU A 44 -8.63 -0.95 7.09
C LEU A 44 -9.62 -1.08 8.26
N LYS A 45 -10.90 -1.31 7.98
CA LYS A 45 -11.91 -1.56 9.02
C LYS A 45 -11.61 -2.84 9.80
N ASP A 46 -11.09 -3.87 9.14
CA ASP A 46 -10.64 -5.08 9.82
C ASP A 46 -9.49 -4.79 10.79
N LEU A 47 -8.48 -4.01 10.38
CA LEU A 47 -7.38 -3.62 11.26
C LEU A 47 -7.88 -2.86 12.49
N VAL A 48 -8.76 -1.87 12.28
CA VAL A 48 -9.33 -1.06 13.38
C VAL A 48 -10.14 -1.93 14.34
N ARG A 49 -10.96 -2.85 13.82
CA ARG A 49 -11.74 -3.78 14.62
C ARG A 49 -10.86 -4.74 15.44
N ARG A 50 -9.65 -5.05 14.97
CA ARG A 50 -8.63 -5.81 15.72
C ARG A 50 -7.82 -4.97 16.70
N GLY A 51 -8.13 -3.69 16.84
CA GLY A 51 -7.53 -2.78 17.81
C GLY A 51 -6.48 -1.82 17.26
N LEU A 52 -6.30 -1.75 15.93
CA LEU A 52 -5.43 -0.72 15.34
C LEU A 52 -6.02 0.67 15.61
N GLN A 53 -5.29 1.48 16.35
CA GLN A 53 -5.71 2.83 16.74
C GLN A 53 -4.52 3.79 16.79
N GLY A 54 -4.80 5.10 16.76
CA GLY A 54 -3.78 6.14 16.94
C GLY A 54 -2.81 6.31 15.75
N MET A 55 -3.08 5.68 14.60
CA MET A 55 -2.24 5.80 13.41
C MET A 55 -2.13 7.26 12.94
N LYS A 56 -0.91 7.79 12.84
CA LYS A 56 -0.66 9.19 12.43
C LYS A 56 -0.29 9.33 10.96
N LEU A 57 0.34 8.31 10.38
CA LEU A 57 0.88 8.34 9.04
C LEU A 57 0.60 7.01 8.33
N ALA A 58 0.03 7.08 7.13
CA ALA A 58 -0.04 5.97 6.19
C ALA A 58 0.90 6.24 5.02
N ILE A 59 1.75 5.26 4.69
CA ILE A 59 2.65 5.31 3.53
C ILE A 59 2.27 4.21 2.55
N SER A 60 1.88 4.58 1.34
CA SER A 60 1.48 3.64 0.28
C SER A 60 1.76 4.22 -1.11
N ASP A 61 1.57 3.44 -2.18
CA ASP A 61 1.51 4.04 -3.52
C ASP A 61 0.28 4.96 -3.65
N ALA A 62 0.24 5.79 -4.69
CA ALA A 62 -0.80 6.78 -4.95
C ALA A 62 -2.09 6.16 -5.51
N HIS A 63 -2.58 5.09 -4.89
CA HIS A 63 -3.85 4.48 -5.25
C HIS A 63 -5.01 5.31 -4.65
N GLU A 64 -5.83 5.93 -5.49
CA GLU A 64 -6.89 6.85 -5.03
C GLU A 64 -7.90 6.17 -4.09
N GLY A 65 -8.27 4.92 -4.37
CA GLY A 65 -9.15 4.14 -3.49
C GLY A 65 -8.58 3.91 -2.09
N LEU A 66 -7.26 3.77 -1.95
CA LEU A 66 -6.60 3.62 -0.65
C LEU A 66 -6.54 4.95 0.08
N LYS A 67 -6.20 6.05 -0.62
CA LYS A 67 -6.19 7.40 -0.04
C LYS A 67 -7.56 7.76 0.54
N ALA A 68 -8.64 7.53 -0.23
CA ALA A 68 -10.01 7.75 0.24
C ALA A 68 -10.36 6.88 1.45
N ALA A 69 -9.99 5.59 1.44
CA ALA A 69 -10.21 4.69 2.56
C ALA A 69 -9.43 5.09 3.82
N ILE A 70 -8.19 5.57 3.69
CA ILE A 70 -7.38 6.07 4.81
C ILE A 70 -8.08 7.26 5.48
N THR A 71 -8.47 8.26 4.69
CA THR A 71 -9.18 9.44 5.21
C THR A 71 -10.46 9.05 5.92
N ARG A 72 -11.24 8.12 5.35
CA ARG A 72 -12.54 7.72 5.90
C ARG A 72 -12.46 6.83 7.14
N VAL A 73 -11.52 5.89 7.19
CA VAL A 73 -11.52 4.82 8.23
C VAL A 73 -10.60 5.14 9.40
N VAL A 74 -9.42 5.72 9.12
CA VAL A 74 -8.36 5.89 10.12
C VAL A 74 -7.98 7.35 10.34
N GLY A 75 -8.31 8.25 9.41
CA GLY A 75 -8.07 9.69 9.56
C GLY A 75 -6.59 10.08 9.64
N ALA A 76 -5.68 9.23 9.15
CA ALA A 76 -4.25 9.47 9.18
C ALA A 76 -3.79 10.38 8.02
N THR A 77 -2.69 11.10 8.22
CA THR A 77 -1.99 11.77 7.12
C THR A 77 -1.48 10.72 6.14
N TRP A 78 -1.63 10.98 4.85
CA TRP A 78 -1.11 10.11 3.81
C TRP A 78 0.17 10.69 3.19
N GLN A 79 1.15 9.82 2.95
CA GLN A 79 2.34 10.14 2.19
C GLN A 79 2.56 9.09 1.10
N ARG A 80 2.93 9.53 -0.10
CA ARG A 80 3.35 8.63 -1.16
C ARG A 80 4.64 7.90 -0.78
N CYS A 81 4.66 6.60 -1.00
CA CYS A 81 5.85 5.76 -0.83
C CYS A 81 6.90 6.14 -1.89
N ARG A 82 8.03 6.70 -1.45
CA ARG A 82 9.15 7.04 -2.34
C ARG A 82 9.74 5.82 -3.03
N VAL A 83 9.78 4.66 -2.36
CA VAL A 83 10.31 3.42 -2.94
C VAL A 83 9.47 2.96 -4.14
N TYR A 84 8.14 2.90 -3.98
CA TYR A 84 7.24 2.58 -5.09
C TYR A 84 7.32 3.61 -6.20
N PHE A 85 7.32 4.91 -5.85
CA PHE A 85 7.44 5.98 -6.83
C PHE A 85 8.73 5.88 -7.67
N MET A 86 9.87 5.69 -7.02
CA MET A 86 11.15 5.49 -7.70
C MET A 86 11.13 4.25 -8.60
N ARG A 87 10.61 3.12 -8.12
CA ARG A 87 10.51 1.90 -8.92
C ARG A 87 9.63 2.10 -10.15
N ASN A 88 8.49 2.76 -9.99
CA ASN A 88 7.58 3.05 -11.09
C ASN A 88 8.25 3.99 -12.10
N ALA A 89 8.92 5.05 -11.66
CA ALA A 89 9.63 5.98 -12.56
C ALA A 89 10.74 5.26 -13.35
N LEU A 90 11.58 4.49 -12.67
CA LEU A 90 12.70 3.78 -13.29
C LEU A 90 12.25 2.66 -14.25
N ALA A 91 11.05 2.12 -14.09
CA ALA A 91 10.48 1.14 -15.01
C ALA A 91 10.12 1.73 -16.39
N HIS A 92 9.98 3.06 -16.50
CA HIS A 92 9.56 3.75 -17.73
C HIS A 92 10.73 4.40 -18.50
N VAL A 93 11.98 4.17 -18.08
CA VAL A 93 13.16 4.74 -18.71
C VAL A 93 14.17 3.65 -19.09
N PRO A 94 14.99 3.85 -20.15
CA PRO A 94 16.03 2.90 -20.50
C PRO A 94 17.02 2.70 -19.34
N LYS A 95 17.48 1.46 -19.12
CA LYS A 95 18.39 1.11 -18.00
C LYS A 95 19.62 2.02 -17.90
N GLY A 96 20.20 2.42 -19.03
CA GLY A 96 21.37 3.32 -19.07
C GLY A 96 21.11 4.74 -18.53
N GLN A 97 19.85 5.15 -18.41
CA GLN A 97 19.44 6.45 -17.91
C GLN A 97 18.99 6.43 -16.44
N ASN A 98 18.92 5.24 -15.81
CA ASN A 98 18.41 5.09 -14.45
C ASN A 98 19.11 5.98 -13.43
N THR A 99 20.44 6.10 -13.51
CA THR A 99 21.23 6.93 -12.59
C THR A 99 20.86 8.41 -12.70
N VAL A 100 20.74 8.92 -13.93
CA VAL A 100 20.39 10.34 -14.18
C VAL A 100 18.98 10.63 -13.66
N VAL A 101 18.02 9.75 -13.95
CA VAL A 101 16.63 9.89 -13.50
C VAL A 101 16.52 9.76 -11.97
N ALA A 102 17.26 8.84 -11.35
CA ALA A 102 17.26 8.68 -9.90
C ALA A 102 17.80 9.89 -9.15
N VAL A 103 18.79 10.58 -9.72
CA VAL A 103 19.31 11.84 -9.15
C VAL A 103 18.31 12.98 -9.33
N ALA A 104 17.64 13.06 -10.48
CA ALA A 104 16.67 14.12 -10.76
C ALA A 104 15.41 14.06 -9.86
N ILE A 105 15.05 12.89 -9.34
CA ILE A 105 13.85 12.69 -8.48
C ILE A 105 14.17 12.84 -6.98
N ARG A 106 15.45 12.99 -6.60
CA ARG A 106 15.86 13.05 -5.18
C ARG A 106 15.36 14.29 -4.47
#